data_AF-A0A7C6D392-F1
#
_entry.id   AF-A0A7C6D392-F1
#
_cell.length_a   1.000
_cell.length_b   1.000
_cell.length_c   1.000
_cell.angle_alpha   90.00
_cell.angle_beta   90.00
_cell.angle_gamma   90.00
#
_symmetry.space_group_name_H-M   'P 1'
#
loop_
_entity.id
_entity.type
_entity.pdbx_description
1 polymer ?
#
loop_
_entity_poly.entity_id
_entity_poly.type
_entity_poly.pdbx_seq_one_letter_code
_entity_poly.pdbx_strand_id
1 'polypeptide(L)'
;MEDKVRRTLSSSSRIELEVKKSLFIGFACPVESPEQAQDFVRDIRARFKDAKHHVYAWRTSLSGSAQKHSDDGEPQGTAGMPVMDVLVRGRIDDAAIVVVRYFGGILLGTGGLARAYSEAAENAVRAANPIELVPALCFNVVVDYAQSDKLKYAFEKAGYVVETKYEDKPIHRVMCERGDEEVFRQLCLDMTAGGAIITFEGSAEMNITSTVQGKDIDDERAR
;
A
#
# COMPACT_ATOMS: atom_id res chain seq x y z
N MET A 1 20.13 3.12 10.48
CA MET A 1 19.81 3.12 9.03
C MET A 1 18.34 3.49 9.01
N GLU A 2 17.95 4.63 8.42
CA GLU A 2 16.54 5.08 8.45
C GLU A 2 15.64 3.93 7.96
N ASP A 3 14.85 3.36 8.87
CA ASP A 3 13.82 2.39 8.53
C ASP A 3 12.75 3.16 7.75
N LYS A 4 12.93 3.16 6.44
CA LYS A 4 12.24 4.06 5.53
C LYS A 4 10.79 3.60 5.41
N VAL A 5 9.87 4.41 5.94
CA VAL A 5 8.43 4.25 5.72
C VAL A 5 8.20 4.12 4.21
N ARG A 6 7.69 2.97 3.79
CA ARG A 6 7.30 2.70 2.41
C ARG A 6 5.82 3.03 2.26
N ARG A 7 5.43 3.63 1.15
CA ARG A 7 4.02 3.89 0.87
C ARG A 7 3.61 3.19 -0.41
N THR A 8 2.48 2.48 -0.36
CA THR A 8 1.97 1.68 -1.47
C THR A 8 0.43 1.67 -1.47
N LEU A 9 -0.20 0.87 -2.32
CA LEU A 9 -1.65 0.68 -2.38
C LEU A 9 -2.04 -0.61 -1.65
N SER A 10 -3.15 -0.59 -0.91
CA SER A 10 -3.63 -1.79 -0.21
C SER A 10 -4.57 -2.65 -1.05
N SER A 11 -5.12 -2.10 -2.12
CA SER A 11 -6.13 -2.76 -2.95
C SER A 11 -6.10 -2.27 -4.39
N SER A 12 -6.74 -3.02 -5.27
CA SER A 12 -7.00 -2.57 -6.65
C SER A 12 -8.26 -1.69 -6.68
N SER A 13 -8.27 -0.69 -7.56
CA SER A 13 -9.40 0.22 -7.73
C SER A 13 -9.77 0.45 -9.19
N ARG A 14 -10.99 0.96 -9.38
CA ARG A 14 -11.50 1.47 -10.65
C ARG A 14 -12.33 2.72 -10.39
N ILE A 15 -12.11 3.75 -11.20
CA ILE A 15 -12.92 4.97 -11.22
C ILE A 15 -13.29 5.33 -12.65
N GLU A 16 -14.31 6.17 -12.79
CA GLU A 16 -14.67 6.81 -14.05
C GLU A 16 -14.71 8.32 -13.86
N LEU A 17 -14.19 9.05 -14.83
CA LEU A 17 -14.15 10.50 -14.88
C LEU A 17 -14.54 10.96 -16.29
N GLU A 18 -15.58 11.79 -16.40
CA GLU A 18 -15.95 12.41 -17.67
C GLU A 18 -15.47 13.86 -17.72
N VAL A 19 -14.69 14.20 -18.76
CA VAL A 19 -14.21 15.57 -19.01
C VAL A 19 -14.50 15.95 -20.46
N LYS A 20 -15.36 16.95 -20.66
CA LYS A 20 -15.78 17.42 -22.00
C LYS A 20 -16.21 16.25 -22.91
N LYS A 21 -17.11 15.40 -22.41
CA LYS A 21 -17.62 14.18 -23.07
C LYS A 21 -16.59 13.07 -23.29
N SER A 22 -15.30 13.30 -23.00
CA SER A 22 -14.30 12.23 -23.03
C SER A 22 -14.37 11.46 -21.72
N LEU A 23 -14.43 10.13 -21.80
CA LEU A 23 -14.45 9.25 -20.64
C LEU A 23 -13.03 8.76 -20.34
N PHE A 24 -12.61 8.92 -19.09
CA PHE A 24 -11.35 8.41 -18.55
C PHE A 24 -11.68 7.36 -17.49
N ILE A 25 -11.25 6.13 -17.69
CA ILE A 25 -11.44 5.02 -16.75
C ILE A 25 -10.08 4.75 -16.11
N GLY A 26 -9.93 5.16 -14.85
CA GLY A 26 -8.70 4.99 -14.10
C GLY A 26 -8.70 3.68 -13.33
N PHE A 27 -7.60 2.94 -13.41
CA PHE A 27 -7.34 1.74 -12.64
C PHE A 27 -6.03 1.90 -11.89
N ALA A 28 -5.99 1.50 -10.63
CA ALA A 28 -4.75 1.42 -9.86
C ALA A 28 -4.68 0.09 -9.11
N CYS A 29 -3.49 -0.46 -8.91
CA CYS A 29 -3.29 -1.65 -8.09
C CYS A 29 -1.89 -1.70 -7.49
N PRO A 30 -1.70 -2.41 -6.36
CA PRO A 30 -0.37 -2.79 -5.89
C PRO A 30 0.26 -3.81 -6.84
N VAL A 31 1.58 -3.70 -7.02
CA VAL A 31 2.41 -4.62 -7.81
C VAL A 31 3.77 -4.79 -7.15
N GLU A 32 4.30 -6.01 -7.17
CA GLU A 32 5.56 -6.38 -6.53
C GLU A 32 6.73 -6.40 -7.52
N SER A 33 6.45 -6.38 -8.83
CA SER A 33 7.49 -6.40 -9.86
C SER A 33 7.10 -5.70 -11.17
N PRO A 34 8.09 -5.29 -11.99
CA PRO A 34 7.86 -4.78 -13.35
C PRO A 34 7.03 -5.72 -14.22
N GLU A 35 7.21 -7.03 -14.06
CA GLU A 35 6.47 -8.05 -14.80
C GLU A 35 4.99 -8.00 -14.41
N GLN A 36 4.67 -8.00 -13.11
CA GLN A 36 3.29 -7.90 -12.64
C GLN A 36 2.62 -6.59 -13.11
N ALA A 37 3.36 -5.47 -13.09
CA ALA A 37 2.89 -4.19 -13.60
C ALA A 37 2.56 -4.26 -15.11
N GLN A 38 3.40 -4.92 -15.90
CA GLN A 38 3.16 -5.12 -17.32
C GLN A 38 2.00 -6.07 -17.58
N ASP A 39 1.86 -7.12 -16.79
CA ASP A 39 0.74 -8.07 -16.85
C ASP A 39 -0.59 -7.35 -16.62
N PHE A 40 -0.64 -6.48 -15.62
CA PHE A 40 -1.79 -5.62 -15.35
C PHE A 40 -2.13 -4.71 -16.52
N VAL A 41 -1.14 -4.04 -17.13
CA VAL A 41 -1.35 -3.22 -18.34
C VAL A 41 -1.93 -4.05 -19.48
N ARG A 42 -1.42 -5.26 -19.70
CA ARG A 42 -1.92 -6.17 -20.75
C ARG A 42 -3.36 -6.62 -20.48
N ASP A 43 -3.70 -6.93 -19.23
CA ASP A 43 -5.08 -7.30 -18.85
C ASP A 43 -6.06 -6.16 -19.16
N ILE A 44 -5.76 -4.93 -18.71
CA ILE A 44 -6.62 -3.77 -18.97
C ILE A 44 -6.74 -3.51 -20.46
N ARG A 45 -5.65 -3.59 -21.22
CA ARG A 45 -5.70 -3.42 -22.68
C ARG A 45 -6.54 -4.50 -23.37
N ALA A 46 -6.49 -5.75 -22.92
CA ALA A 46 -7.31 -6.83 -23.45
C ALA A 46 -8.81 -6.63 -23.15
N ARG A 47 -9.13 -6.17 -21.93
CA ARG A 47 -10.51 -5.89 -21.49
C ARG A 47 -11.14 -4.70 -22.20
N PHE A 48 -10.35 -3.68 -22.52
CA PHE A 48 -10.78 -2.44 -23.18
C PHE A 48 -10.16 -2.29 -24.58
N LYS A 49 -10.21 -3.36 -25.38
CA LYS A 49 -9.57 -3.45 -26.71
C LYS A 49 -10.07 -2.42 -27.73
N ASP A 50 -11.25 -1.85 -27.51
CA ASP A 50 -11.90 -0.85 -28.35
C ASP A 50 -11.47 0.59 -28.00
N ALA A 51 -10.86 0.81 -26.84
CA ALA A 51 -10.26 2.09 -26.50
C ALA A 51 -8.98 2.32 -27.31
N LYS A 52 -8.76 3.57 -27.73
CA LYS A 52 -7.59 3.95 -28.53
C LYS A 52 -6.33 4.14 -27.70
N HIS A 53 -6.49 4.55 -26.44
CA HIS A 53 -5.40 4.92 -25.55
C HIS A 53 -5.56 4.25 -24.19
N HIS A 54 -4.52 3.57 -23.75
CA HIS A 54 -4.30 2.91 -22.46
C HIS A 54 -3.03 3.49 -21.85
N VAL A 55 -3.12 4.74 -21.40
CA VAL A 55 -2.00 5.45 -20.79
C VAL A 55 -1.67 4.78 -19.47
N TYR A 56 -0.40 4.55 -19.17
CA TYR A 56 -0.03 3.88 -17.94
C TYR A 56 1.24 4.46 -17.32
N ALA A 57 1.37 4.26 -16.01
CA ALA A 57 2.59 4.48 -15.25
C ALA A 57 2.68 3.45 -14.13
N TRP A 58 3.89 3.02 -13.80
CA TRP A 58 4.13 2.15 -12.65
C TRP A 58 5.52 2.38 -12.07
N ARG A 59 5.66 2.11 -10.78
CA ARG A 59 6.91 2.17 -10.03
C ARG A 59 7.02 0.95 -9.13
N THR A 60 8.20 0.37 -9.03
CA THR A 60 8.50 -0.78 -8.17
C THR A 60 9.79 -0.53 -7.42
N SER A 61 9.87 -1.06 -6.21
CA SER A 61 11.02 -1.01 -5.32
C SER A 61 11.38 -2.37 -4.73
N LEU A 62 10.40 -3.27 -4.57
CA LEU A 62 10.55 -4.59 -3.95
C LEU A 62 11.47 -5.52 -4.75
N SER A 63 11.24 -5.65 -6.06
CA SER A 63 12.08 -6.45 -6.97
C SER A 63 13.15 -5.60 -7.66
N GLY A 64 13.61 -4.53 -7.01
CA GLY A 64 14.51 -3.52 -7.58
C GLY A 64 13.79 -2.25 -8.01
N SER A 65 14.50 -1.12 -7.87
CA SER A 65 13.97 0.21 -8.19
C SER A 65 13.84 0.40 -9.69
N ALA A 66 12.60 0.43 -10.18
CA ALA A 66 12.28 0.68 -11.58
C ALA A 66 11.02 1.53 -11.72
N GLN A 67 10.93 2.29 -12.81
CA GLN A 67 9.75 3.07 -13.13
C GLN A 67 9.56 3.15 -14.64
N LYS A 68 8.31 3.19 -15.09
CA LYS A 68 7.97 3.34 -16.51
C LYS A 68 6.64 4.05 -16.67
N HIS A 69 6.52 4.85 -17.72
CA HIS A 69 5.25 5.42 -18.16
C HIS A 69 5.13 5.36 -19.69
N SER A 70 3.92 5.53 -20.20
CA SER A 70 3.63 5.61 -21.64
C SER A 70 2.47 6.55 -21.89
N ASP A 71 2.61 7.42 -22.90
CA ASP A 71 1.51 8.25 -23.42
C ASP A 71 0.56 7.44 -24.34
N ASP A 72 0.92 6.21 -24.72
CA ASP A 72 0.13 5.31 -25.58
C ASP A 72 -0.54 5.99 -26.80
N GLY A 73 0.22 6.81 -27.52
CA GLY A 73 -0.26 7.50 -28.72
C GLY A 73 -1.02 8.81 -28.46
N GLU A 74 -1.17 9.22 -27.21
CA GLU A 74 -1.50 10.61 -26.87
C GLU A 74 -0.34 11.56 -27.23
N PRO A 75 -0.59 12.88 -27.34
CA PRO A 75 0.49 13.84 -27.54
C PRO A 75 1.57 13.70 -26.46
N GLN A 76 2.83 13.72 -26.89
CA GLN A 76 3.97 13.44 -26.03
C GLN A 76 3.98 14.30 -24.75
N GLY A 77 4.15 13.65 -23.61
CA GLY A 77 4.24 14.28 -22.30
C GLY A 77 2.92 14.79 -21.72
N THR A 78 1.79 14.56 -22.41
CA THR A 78 0.47 15.03 -21.95
C THR A 78 -0.34 14.00 -21.20
N ALA A 79 0.16 12.77 -21.04
CA ALA A 79 -0.60 11.71 -20.40
C ALA A 79 0.23 10.84 -19.43
N GLY A 80 1.20 10.08 -19.93
CA GLY A 80 1.98 9.13 -19.14
C GLY A 80 2.78 9.78 -18.02
N MET A 81 3.42 10.92 -18.28
CA MET A 81 4.13 11.67 -17.23
C MET A 81 3.16 12.27 -16.19
N PRO A 82 2.04 12.93 -16.57
CA PRO A 82 0.99 13.31 -15.63
C PRO A 82 0.47 12.19 -14.73
N VAL A 83 0.36 10.95 -15.23
CA VAL A 83 -0.02 9.78 -14.42
C VAL A 83 1.12 9.34 -13.50
N MET A 84 2.37 9.32 -13.98
CA MET A 84 3.56 9.01 -13.18
C MET A 84 3.75 10.00 -12.02
N ASP A 85 3.53 11.28 -12.27
CA ASP A 85 3.64 12.35 -11.26
C ASP A 85 2.76 12.09 -10.04
N VAL A 86 1.61 11.43 -10.20
CA VAL A 86 0.73 11.06 -9.08
C VAL A 86 1.44 10.08 -8.13
N LEU A 87 2.10 9.05 -8.67
CA LEU A 87 2.87 8.10 -7.88
C LEU A 87 4.07 8.79 -7.22
N VAL A 88 4.81 9.60 -7.98
CA VAL A 88 6.02 10.30 -7.51
C VAL A 88 5.70 11.27 -6.37
N ARG A 89 4.71 12.15 -6.56
CA ARG A 89 4.31 13.15 -5.55
C ARG A 89 3.65 12.50 -4.35
N GLY A 90 2.91 11.41 -4.58
CA GLY A 90 2.33 10.58 -3.53
C GLY A 90 3.38 9.80 -2.73
N ARG A 91 4.63 9.71 -3.20
CA ARG A 91 5.68 8.80 -2.72
C ARG A 91 5.21 7.34 -2.70
N ILE A 92 4.39 6.97 -3.67
CA ILE A 92 3.80 5.64 -3.78
C ILE A 92 4.70 4.81 -4.69
N ASP A 93 5.25 3.74 -4.12
CA ASP A 93 5.99 2.71 -4.82
C ASP A 93 5.21 1.39 -4.83
N ASP A 94 5.67 0.44 -5.65
CA ASP A 94 5.07 -0.89 -5.81
C ASP A 94 3.60 -0.80 -6.23
N ALA A 95 3.34 0.06 -7.21
CA ALA A 95 2.01 0.37 -7.70
C ALA A 95 2.01 0.62 -9.21
N ALA A 96 0.91 0.26 -9.85
CA ALA A 96 0.65 0.52 -11.26
C ALA A 96 -0.68 1.26 -11.44
N ILE A 97 -0.71 2.16 -12.43
CA ILE A 97 -1.90 2.90 -12.84
C ILE A 97 -2.07 2.74 -14.35
N VAL A 98 -3.30 2.47 -14.78
CA VAL A 98 -3.72 2.52 -16.19
C VAL A 98 -4.92 3.43 -16.31
N VAL A 99 -4.90 4.39 -17.22
CA VAL A 99 -6.02 5.24 -17.57
C VAL A 99 -6.42 4.96 -19.01
N VAL A 100 -7.61 4.38 -19.16
CA VAL A 100 -8.23 4.12 -20.47
C VAL A 100 -9.01 5.35 -20.88
N ARG A 101 -8.87 5.78 -22.14
CA ARG A 101 -9.60 6.94 -22.65
C ARG A 101 -10.47 6.62 -23.85
N TYR A 102 -11.73 7.06 -23.78
CA TYR A 102 -12.63 7.19 -24.93
C TYR A 102 -12.81 8.67 -25.29
N PHE A 103 -12.54 9.00 -26.55
CA PHE A 103 -12.65 10.39 -27.03
C PHE A 103 -14.11 10.82 -27.20
N GLY A 104 -14.47 11.96 -26.62
CA GLY A 104 -15.83 12.50 -26.62
C GLY A 104 -16.20 13.43 -27.77
N GLY A 105 -15.36 13.56 -28.80
CA GLY A 105 -15.58 14.50 -29.90
C GLY A 105 -15.11 15.94 -29.63
N ILE A 106 -14.69 16.27 -28.40
CA ILE A 106 -14.23 17.61 -28.02
C ILE A 106 -12.75 17.55 -27.61
N LEU A 107 -11.90 18.32 -28.28
CA LEU A 107 -10.49 18.43 -27.95
C LEU A 107 -10.30 19.14 -26.60
N LEU A 108 -9.45 18.57 -25.73
CA LEU A 108 -9.12 19.16 -24.43
C LEU A 108 -7.95 20.15 -24.50
N GLY A 109 -7.14 20.11 -25.56
CA GLY A 109 -5.83 20.75 -25.60
C GLY A 109 -4.82 20.06 -24.69
N THR A 110 -3.54 20.39 -24.82
CA THR A 110 -2.44 19.72 -24.07
C THR A 110 -2.60 19.84 -22.55
N GLY A 111 -2.83 21.05 -22.04
CA GLY A 111 -3.02 21.29 -20.60
C GLY A 111 -4.35 20.78 -20.05
N GLY A 112 -5.38 20.62 -20.88
CA GLY A 112 -6.64 19.99 -20.47
C GLY A 112 -6.49 18.47 -20.37
N LEU A 113 -5.75 17.88 -21.30
CA LEU A 113 -5.49 16.45 -21.34
C LEU A 113 -4.61 15.99 -20.16
N ALA A 114 -3.52 16.71 -19.90
CA ALA A 114 -2.65 16.43 -18.76
C ALA A 114 -3.41 16.46 -17.43
N ARG A 115 -4.29 17.47 -17.23
CA ARG A 115 -5.11 17.57 -16.02
C ARG A 115 -6.10 16.41 -15.89
N ALA A 116 -6.77 16.02 -16.97
CA ALA A 116 -7.73 14.91 -16.94
C ALA A 116 -7.05 13.57 -16.60
N TYR A 117 -5.85 13.33 -17.14
CA TYR A 117 -5.07 12.13 -16.81
C TYR A 117 -4.59 12.11 -15.36
N SER A 118 -4.04 13.23 -14.86
CA SER A 118 -3.66 13.34 -13.45
C SER A 118 -4.85 13.14 -12.52
N GLU A 119 -6.00 13.78 -12.81
CA GLU A 119 -7.19 13.68 -11.97
C GLU A 119 -7.75 12.25 -11.93
N ALA A 120 -7.82 11.57 -13.08
CA ALA A 120 -8.24 10.17 -13.14
C ALA A 120 -7.29 9.26 -12.34
N ALA A 121 -5.97 9.47 -12.46
CA ALA A 121 -4.96 8.72 -11.73
C ALA A 121 -5.01 8.98 -10.22
N GLU A 122 -5.15 10.24 -9.79
CA GLU A 122 -5.29 10.62 -8.37
C GLU A 122 -6.53 9.98 -7.74
N ASN A 123 -7.66 10.01 -8.46
CA ASN A 123 -8.90 9.39 -7.99
C ASN A 123 -8.77 7.86 -7.90
N ALA A 124 -8.10 7.22 -8.86
CA ALA A 124 -7.84 5.78 -8.82
C ALA A 124 -6.92 5.42 -7.64
N VAL A 125 -5.83 6.15 -7.45
CA VAL A 125 -4.92 5.97 -6.31
C VAL A 125 -5.64 6.14 -4.98
N ARG A 126 -6.46 7.19 -4.83
CA ARG A 126 -7.25 7.41 -3.61
C ARG A 126 -8.21 6.25 -3.34
N ALA A 127 -8.90 5.77 -4.37
CA ALA A 127 -9.81 4.64 -4.27
C ALA A 127 -9.10 3.30 -3.99
N ALA A 128 -7.82 3.18 -4.32
CA ALA A 128 -6.97 2.01 -4.03
C ALA A 128 -6.44 1.97 -2.59
N ASN A 129 -6.84 2.94 -1.76
CA ASN A 129 -6.51 3.07 -0.34
C ASN A 129 -4.98 3.01 -0.09
N PRO A 130 -4.26 4.12 -0.31
CA PRO A 130 -2.83 4.20 -0.07
C PRO A 130 -2.51 3.96 1.41
N ILE A 131 -1.51 3.14 1.68
CA ILE A 131 -1.07 2.74 3.02
C ILE A 131 0.41 3.00 3.22
N GLU A 132 0.79 3.26 4.47
CA GLU A 132 2.17 3.37 4.91
C GLU A 132 2.59 2.11 5.66
N LEU A 133 3.75 1.61 5.29
CA LEU A 133 4.33 0.36 5.71
C LEU A 133 5.67 0.64 6.37
N VAL A 134 5.86 0.10 7.56
CA VAL A 134 7.14 0.15 8.29
C VAL A 134 7.75 -1.24 8.35
N PRO A 135 9.08 -1.36 8.31
CA PRO A 135 9.76 -2.61 8.60
C PRO A 135 9.36 -3.15 9.97
N ALA A 136 8.96 -4.40 10.02
CA ALA A 136 8.59 -5.10 11.24
C ALA A 136 9.31 -6.45 11.32
N LEU A 137 9.46 -6.94 12.54
CA LEU A 137 9.90 -8.28 12.85
C LEU A 137 8.68 -9.11 13.25
N CYS A 138 8.55 -10.28 12.65
CA CYS A 138 7.46 -11.19 12.92
C CYS A 138 7.91 -12.27 13.91
N PHE A 139 7.15 -12.43 14.98
CA PHE A 139 7.35 -13.47 15.98
C PHE A 139 6.11 -14.33 16.12
N ASN A 140 6.29 -15.64 16.28
CA ASN A 140 5.26 -16.54 16.78
C ASN A 140 5.49 -16.77 18.28
N VAL A 141 4.46 -16.53 19.07
CA VAL A 141 4.47 -16.75 20.52
C VAL A 141 3.46 -17.83 20.85
N VAL A 142 3.97 -19.01 21.18
CA VAL A 142 3.16 -20.15 21.59
C VAL A 142 3.03 -20.14 23.11
N VAL A 143 1.80 -20.21 23.61
CA VAL A 143 1.51 -20.17 25.06
C VAL A 143 0.45 -21.18 25.44
N ASP A 144 0.28 -21.44 26.73
CA ASP A 144 -0.86 -22.22 27.21
C ASP A 144 -2.15 -21.40 27.19
N TYR A 145 -3.29 -22.07 27.01
CA TYR A 145 -4.62 -21.42 26.95
C TYR A 145 -4.89 -20.51 28.15
N ALA A 146 -4.45 -20.89 29.35
CA ALA A 146 -4.61 -20.08 30.56
C ALA A 146 -3.91 -18.70 30.51
N GLN A 147 -2.89 -18.55 29.65
CA GLN A 147 -2.10 -17.34 29.51
C GLN A 147 -2.44 -16.56 28.22
N SER A 148 -3.18 -17.17 27.29
CA SER A 148 -3.41 -16.63 25.94
C SER A 148 -4.11 -15.27 25.94
N ASP A 149 -5.30 -15.17 26.54
CA ASP A 149 -6.06 -13.90 26.52
C ASP A 149 -5.33 -12.78 27.25
N LYS A 150 -4.66 -13.11 28.36
CA LYS A 150 -3.88 -12.16 29.15
C LYS A 150 -2.68 -11.62 28.35
N LEU A 151 -1.97 -12.49 27.64
CA LEU A 151 -0.84 -12.11 26.82
C LEU A 151 -1.28 -11.32 25.59
N LYS A 152 -2.33 -11.76 24.90
CA LYS A 152 -2.93 -11.05 23.77
C LYS A 152 -3.31 -9.62 24.16
N TYR A 153 -4.00 -9.46 25.29
CA TYR A 153 -4.38 -8.15 25.81
C TYR A 153 -3.14 -7.27 26.10
N ALA A 154 -2.06 -7.84 26.64
CA ALA A 154 -0.83 -7.09 26.87
C ALA A 154 -0.17 -6.65 25.57
N PHE A 155 -0.19 -7.48 24.52
CA PHE A 155 0.30 -7.08 23.20
C PHE A 155 -0.50 -5.92 22.62
N GLU A 156 -1.82 -6.03 22.62
CA GLU A 156 -2.72 -4.97 22.12
C GLU A 156 -2.53 -3.66 22.91
N LYS A 157 -2.40 -3.75 24.25
CA LYS A 157 -2.15 -2.59 25.11
C LYS A 157 -0.78 -1.96 24.86
N ALA A 158 0.23 -2.74 24.51
CA ALA A 158 1.54 -2.25 24.13
C ALA A 158 1.60 -1.70 22.68
N GLY A 159 0.51 -1.84 21.92
CA GLY A 159 0.40 -1.34 20.54
C GLY A 159 0.93 -2.29 19.47
N TYR A 160 1.23 -3.54 19.83
CA TYR A 160 1.61 -4.56 18.86
C TYR A 160 0.41 -5.04 18.04
N VAL A 161 0.62 -5.30 16.76
CA VAL A 161 -0.37 -6.00 15.92
C VAL A 161 -0.26 -7.48 16.18
N VAL A 162 -1.37 -8.09 16.62
CA VAL A 162 -1.45 -9.51 16.98
C VAL A 162 -2.55 -10.22 16.22
N GLU A 163 -2.20 -11.33 15.58
CA GLU A 163 -3.12 -12.31 15.02
C GLU A 163 -3.01 -13.59 15.84
N THR A 164 -4.12 -14.25 16.14
CA THR A 164 -4.10 -15.48 16.95
C THR A 164 -4.64 -16.65 16.15
N LYS A 165 -3.90 -17.75 16.12
CA LYS A 165 -4.36 -19.05 15.64
C LYS A 165 -4.50 -19.99 16.82
N TYR A 166 -5.59 -20.75 16.83
CA TYR A 166 -5.86 -21.74 17.86
C TYR A 166 -5.67 -23.14 17.26
N GLU A 167 -4.66 -23.84 17.74
CA GLU A 167 -4.36 -25.24 17.41
C GLU A 167 -4.30 -26.04 18.73
N ASP A 168 -3.37 -27.00 18.85
CA ASP A 168 -3.09 -27.70 20.12
C ASP A 168 -2.72 -26.72 21.25
N LYS A 169 -2.07 -25.61 20.89
CA LYS A 169 -1.83 -24.43 21.73
C LYS A 169 -2.14 -23.15 20.95
N PRO A 170 -2.55 -22.05 21.63
CA PRO A 170 -2.64 -20.74 21.01
C PRO A 170 -1.28 -20.26 20.49
N ILE A 171 -1.29 -19.75 19.26
CA ILE A 171 -0.14 -19.15 18.60
C ILE A 171 -0.49 -17.70 18.29
N HIS A 172 0.17 -16.78 19.00
CA HIS A 172 0.07 -15.35 18.72
C HIS A 172 1.17 -14.96 17.73
N ARG A 173 0.78 -14.59 16.52
CA ARG A 173 1.67 -13.98 15.54
C ARG A 173 1.71 -12.47 15.80
N VAL A 174 2.87 -11.97 16.20
CA VAL A 174 3.06 -10.58 16.63
C VAL A 174 4.03 -9.86 15.70
N MET A 175 3.62 -8.69 15.22
CA MET A 175 4.49 -7.76 14.51
C MET A 175 5.09 -6.76 15.51
N CYS A 176 6.41 -6.74 15.57
CA CYS A 176 7.20 -5.86 16.42
C CYS A 176 7.97 -4.88 15.53
N GLU A 177 8.02 -3.60 15.88
CA GLU A 177 8.91 -2.66 15.20
C GLU A 177 10.37 -3.07 15.43
N ARG A 178 11.25 -2.80 14.46
CA ARG A 178 12.68 -3.07 14.60
C ARG A 178 13.24 -2.20 15.74
N GLY A 179 14.03 -2.79 16.64
CA GLY A 179 14.57 -2.12 17.82
C GLY A 179 13.77 -2.32 19.12
N ASP A 180 12.53 -2.80 19.03
CA ASP A 180 11.69 -3.11 20.20
C ASP A 180 11.81 -4.58 20.65
N GLU A 181 12.77 -5.34 20.11
CA GLU A 181 12.83 -6.80 20.31
C GLU A 181 13.01 -7.17 21.77
N GLU A 182 13.86 -6.45 22.49
CA GLU A 182 14.15 -6.72 23.90
C GLU A 182 12.95 -6.41 24.79
N VAL A 183 12.27 -5.29 24.51
CA VAL A 183 11.04 -4.89 25.22
C VAL A 183 9.94 -5.92 24.98
N PHE A 184 9.77 -6.37 23.74
CA PHE A 184 8.82 -7.41 23.36
C PHE A 184 9.10 -8.74 24.08
N ARG A 185 10.37 -9.17 24.11
CA ARG A 185 10.78 -10.41 24.80
C ARG A 185 10.55 -10.32 26.30
N GLN A 186 10.89 -9.18 26.90
CA GLN A 186 10.67 -8.96 28.33
C GLN A 186 9.17 -8.99 28.68
N LEU A 187 8.31 -8.37 27.86
CA LEU A 187 6.87 -8.44 28.04
C LEU A 187 6.37 -9.89 28.02
N CYS A 188 6.81 -10.70 27.05
CA CYS A 188 6.44 -12.11 26.97
C CYS A 188 6.87 -12.88 28.24
N LEU A 189 8.08 -12.63 28.72
CA LEU A 189 8.62 -13.26 29.92
C LEU A 189 7.79 -12.91 31.17
N ASP A 190 7.52 -11.63 31.39
CA ASP A 190 6.76 -11.14 32.56
C ASP A 190 5.32 -11.66 32.56
N MET A 191 4.69 -11.69 31.39
CA MET A 191 3.28 -12.07 31.25
C MET A 191 3.05 -13.58 31.37
N THR A 192 4.06 -14.38 31.03
CA THR A 192 3.96 -15.85 31.02
C THR A 192 4.81 -16.54 32.06
N ALA A 193 5.54 -15.79 32.90
CA ALA A 193 6.56 -16.31 33.82
C ALA A 193 7.59 -17.22 33.10
N GLY A 194 7.93 -16.87 31.86
CA GLY A 194 8.82 -17.65 31.00
C GLY A 194 8.20 -18.87 30.31
N GLY A 195 6.88 -19.06 30.39
CA GLY A 195 6.16 -20.18 29.76
C GLY A 195 5.94 -20.03 28.25
N ALA A 196 6.14 -18.84 27.69
CA ALA A 196 6.03 -18.61 26.25
C ALA A 196 7.21 -19.19 25.48
N ILE A 197 6.92 -19.86 24.37
CA ILE A 197 7.93 -20.20 23.35
C ILE A 197 7.85 -19.14 22.25
N ILE A 198 8.95 -18.40 22.07
CA ILE A 198 9.04 -17.29 21.11
C ILE A 198 9.93 -17.72 19.95
N THR A 199 9.37 -17.78 18.75
CA THR A 199 10.08 -18.10 17.51
C THR A 199 10.12 -16.87 16.61
N PHE A 200 11.29 -16.55 16.07
CA PHE A 200 11.44 -15.51 15.05
C PHE A 200 11.11 -16.08 13.67
N GLU A 201 10.16 -15.47 12.98
CA GLU A 201 9.67 -15.92 11.67
C GLU A 201 10.27 -15.13 10.50
N GLY A 202 10.97 -14.02 10.79
CA GLY A 202 11.62 -13.18 9.79
C GLY A 202 11.18 -11.72 9.83
N SER A 203 11.59 -10.98 8.80
CA SER A 203 11.17 -9.59 8.59
C SER A 203 9.87 -9.55 7.78
N ALA A 204 9.02 -8.58 8.09
CA ALA A 204 7.77 -8.27 7.39
C ALA A 204 7.61 -6.75 7.30
N GLU A 205 6.49 -6.30 6.75
CA GLU A 205 6.08 -4.90 6.82
C GLU A 205 4.73 -4.80 7.54
N MET A 206 4.57 -3.78 8.37
CA MET A 206 3.36 -3.51 9.12
C MET A 206 2.68 -2.23 8.62
N ASN A 207 1.37 -2.29 8.39
CA ASN A 207 0.57 -1.12 8.04
C ASN A 207 0.31 -0.26 9.28
N ILE A 208 0.86 0.95 9.28
CA ILE A 208 0.71 1.91 10.38
C ILE A 208 -0.47 2.87 10.18
N THR A 209 -1.05 2.93 8.97
CA THR A 209 -2.22 3.79 8.68
C THR A 209 -3.47 3.35 9.47
N SER A 210 -3.52 2.09 9.92
CA SER A 210 -4.56 1.55 10.81
C SER A 210 -4.31 1.82 12.31
N THR A 211 -3.10 2.22 12.71
CA THR A 211 -2.72 2.34 14.14
C THR A 211 -2.94 3.76 14.70
N VAL A 212 -3.06 4.78 13.84
CA VAL A 212 -3.15 6.20 14.27
C VAL A 212 -4.55 6.64 14.72
N GLN A 213 -5.58 5.80 14.61
CA GLN A 213 -6.89 6.15 15.18
C GLN A 213 -6.96 6.04 16.73
N GLY A 214 -5.88 5.64 17.40
CA GLY A 214 -5.85 5.44 18.86
C GLY A 214 -4.75 6.18 19.64
N LYS A 215 -3.96 7.05 19.01
CA LYS A 215 -3.03 7.93 19.74
C LYS A 215 -3.54 9.36 19.65
N ASP A 216 -4.26 9.77 20.69
CA ASP A 216 -4.57 11.17 20.95
C ASP A 216 -3.29 12.00 20.80
N ILE A 217 -3.36 12.98 19.90
CA ILE A 217 -2.41 14.08 19.80
C ILE A 217 -2.70 14.98 21.00
N ASP A 218 -2.02 14.71 22.11
CA ASP A 218 -2.02 15.58 23.27
C ASP A 218 -0.57 15.86 23.66
N ASP A 219 0.13 16.63 22.83
CA ASP A 219 1.26 17.44 23.30
C ASP A 219 1.61 18.57 22.32
N GLU A 220 0.80 19.64 22.31
CA GLU A 220 1.31 20.95 21.85
C GLU A 220 0.51 22.14 22.44
N ARG A 221 0.37 22.17 23.77
CA ARG A 221 0.02 23.41 24.52
C ARG A 221 0.71 23.45 25.88
N ALA A 222 2.03 23.56 25.88
CA ALA A 222 2.78 24.08 27.02
C ALA A 222 4.11 24.72 26.56
N ARG A 223 4.02 25.96 26.06
CA ARG A 223 4.97 27.06 26.28
C ARG A 223 4.50 28.33 25.57
#